data_AF-A0A1Y1YI91-F1
#
_entry.id   AF-A0A1Y1YI91-F1
#
_cell.length_a   1.000
_cell.length_b   1.000
_cell.length_c   1.000
_cell.angle_alpha   90.00
_cell.angle_beta   90.00
_cell.angle_gamma   90.00
#
_symmetry.space_group_name_H-M   'P 1'
#
loop_
_entity.id
_entity.type
_entity.pdbx_description
1 polymer ?
#
loop_
_entity_poly.entity_id
_entity_poly.type
_entity_poly.pdbx_seq_one_letter_code
_entity_poly.pdbx_strand_id
1 'polypeptide(L)'
;MIIASLYFYECTISNIYQDGGKGGVVNDGYFYMKQSSITNSYFEYGFIYYPKLLENNVEYEFNSITFANNTSYRGTFMHITNIEKANLSTFSFKNVKFINNTATNFGGVLYSDVRKYGGLSLINFSSSSFKNNTAVLGNISYIYDNDHNFSYRFSNKNIYDTLLEDPNNFVTNPTHLEFDKDYSTSFIEINSGDLIETEYSCSFYDDFGNKFKFDSDISNSNLKNIVFYELSLIGVNDETSPTKIFGNYRGFCMNSSCSFKNIRLIGNPGDYILKFKIIAFGYFSEFADNELSINVKILDCPKSFILQDKYKINIKACYIPKCDPDCTNNGVCVNDNVCDCSKSLFIGSTCNEKKQLIINPYIERTYKILSYFAYLLSSS
;
A
#
# COMPACT_ATOMS: atom_id res chain seq x y z
N MET A 1 -45.60 3.00 25.01
CA MET A 1 -44.63 3.24 23.93
C MET A 1 -45.36 2.93 22.62
N ILE A 2 -45.56 3.92 21.75
CA ILE A 2 -46.23 3.71 20.45
C ILE A 2 -45.14 3.24 19.49
N ILE A 3 -45.24 2.01 19.02
CA ILE A 3 -44.33 1.48 18.01
C ILE A 3 -44.87 1.92 16.65
N ALA A 4 -44.14 2.77 15.94
CA ALA A 4 -44.52 3.19 14.60
C ALA A 4 -44.36 2.03 13.61
N SER A 5 -45.28 1.89 12.66
CA SER A 5 -45.17 0.88 11.60
C SER A 5 -45.44 1.53 10.26
N LEU A 6 -44.53 1.32 9.31
CA LEU A 6 -44.64 1.81 7.94
C LEU A 6 -44.86 0.60 7.00
N TYR A 7 -45.94 0.65 6.22
CA TYR A 7 -46.35 -0.43 5.32
C TYR A 7 -46.43 0.07 3.89
N PHE A 8 -45.75 -0.62 2.98
CA PHE A 8 -45.89 -0.48 1.54
C PHE A 8 -46.39 -1.80 0.95
N TYR A 9 -47.47 -1.75 0.17
CA TYR A 9 -48.07 -2.92 -0.45
C TYR A 9 -48.42 -2.60 -1.90
N GLU A 10 -48.06 -3.47 -2.83
CA GLU A 10 -48.33 -3.31 -4.28
C GLU A 10 -47.88 -1.94 -4.83
N CYS A 11 -46.78 -1.41 -4.28
CA CYS A 11 -46.24 -0.11 -4.67
C CYS A 11 -45.23 -0.22 -5.81
N THR A 12 -45.20 0.80 -6.67
CA THR A 12 -44.12 0.97 -7.66
C THR A 12 -43.40 2.28 -7.38
N ILE A 13 -42.13 2.18 -7.01
CA ILE A 13 -41.22 3.31 -6.80
C ILE A 13 -40.27 3.31 -7.99
N SER A 14 -40.27 4.37 -8.80
CA SER A 14 -39.40 4.42 -9.97
C SER A 14 -39.01 5.82 -10.39
N ASN A 15 -37.89 5.92 -11.12
CA ASN A 15 -37.38 7.17 -11.69
C ASN A 15 -37.14 8.27 -10.64
N ILE A 16 -36.71 7.87 -9.44
CA ILE A 16 -36.29 8.81 -8.39
C ILE A 16 -34.81 9.10 -8.59
N TYR A 17 -34.45 10.38 -8.65
CA TYR A 17 -33.06 10.83 -8.73
C TYR A 17 -32.83 11.86 -7.65
N GLN A 18 -31.97 11.53 -6.69
CA GLN A 18 -31.70 12.42 -5.57
C GLN A 18 -30.23 12.38 -5.16
N ASP A 19 -29.50 13.44 -5.50
CA ASP A 19 -28.17 13.73 -4.94
C ASP A 19 -28.31 14.04 -3.44
N GLY A 20 -27.45 13.42 -2.63
CA GLY A 20 -27.59 13.37 -1.18
C GLY A 20 -28.80 12.57 -0.68
N GLY A 21 -29.52 11.91 -1.59
CA GLY A 21 -30.79 11.26 -1.32
C GLY A 21 -30.68 9.92 -0.63
N LYS A 22 -31.73 9.59 0.11
CA LYS A 22 -31.96 8.31 0.77
C LYS A 22 -33.41 7.90 0.56
N GLY A 23 -33.68 6.63 0.26
CA GLY A 23 -35.05 6.18 0.01
C GLY A 23 -35.92 6.28 1.26
N GLY A 24 -35.44 5.78 2.39
CA GLY A 24 -36.15 5.79 3.66
C GLY A 24 -35.23 5.64 4.86
N VAL A 25 -35.66 6.21 5.99
CA VAL A 25 -35.03 6.04 7.30
C VAL A 25 -36.13 5.74 8.30
N VAL A 26 -36.02 4.61 8.99
CA VAL A 26 -36.91 4.29 10.12
C VAL A 26 -36.09 4.33 11.39
N ASN A 27 -36.54 5.16 12.33
CA ASN A 27 -35.90 5.32 13.62
C ASN A 27 -36.39 4.29 14.63
N ASP A 28 -37.66 3.89 14.62
CA ASP A 28 -38.12 2.85 15.55
C ASP A 28 -39.34 2.13 14.99
N GLY A 29 -39.50 0.87 15.39
CA GLY A 29 -40.64 0.02 15.06
C GLY A 29 -40.46 -0.83 13.82
N TYR A 30 -41.41 -0.77 12.88
CA TYR A 30 -41.46 -1.75 11.80
C TYR A 30 -41.50 -1.12 10.41
N PHE A 31 -40.71 -1.66 9.49
CA PHE A 31 -40.78 -1.34 8.07
C PHE A 31 -41.16 -2.59 7.28
N TYR A 32 -42.34 -2.60 6.70
CA TYR A 32 -42.85 -3.70 5.89
C TYR A 32 -43.05 -3.24 4.45
N MET A 33 -42.49 -3.97 3.50
CA MET A 33 -42.74 -3.76 2.08
C MET A 33 -43.02 -5.09 1.39
N LYS A 34 -44.20 -5.22 0.76
CA LYS A 34 -44.61 -6.47 0.11
C LYS A 34 -45.11 -6.24 -1.32
N GLN A 35 -44.84 -7.19 -2.20
CA GLN A 35 -45.35 -7.24 -3.58
C GLN A 35 -45.11 -5.94 -4.36
N SER A 36 -43.97 -5.31 -4.13
CA SER A 36 -43.67 -3.98 -4.65
C SER A 36 -42.43 -4.00 -5.53
N SER A 37 -42.23 -2.94 -6.32
CA SER A 37 -41.05 -2.78 -7.17
C SER A 37 -40.36 -1.45 -6.91
N ILE A 38 -39.03 -1.46 -6.91
CA ILE A 38 -38.18 -0.27 -6.86
C ILE A 38 -37.23 -0.34 -8.04
N THR A 39 -37.39 0.58 -9.00
CA THR A 39 -36.67 0.48 -10.28
C THR A 39 -36.14 1.80 -10.82
N ASN A 40 -35.09 1.74 -11.64
CA ASN A 40 -34.56 2.88 -12.40
C ASN A 40 -34.35 4.14 -11.54
N SER A 41 -33.86 3.96 -10.31
CA SER A 41 -33.71 5.04 -9.34
C SER A 41 -32.27 5.20 -8.90
N TYR A 42 -31.89 6.41 -8.50
CA TYR A 42 -30.62 6.75 -7.88
C TYR A 42 -30.84 7.23 -6.45
N PHE A 43 -30.21 6.53 -5.50
CA PHE A 43 -30.18 6.90 -4.09
C PHE A 43 -28.73 6.95 -3.62
N GLU A 44 -28.16 8.13 -3.36
CA GLU A 44 -26.74 8.25 -2.98
C GLU A 44 -26.38 7.36 -1.77
N TYR A 45 -27.26 7.34 -0.75
CA TYR A 45 -27.13 6.54 0.47
C TYR A 45 -28.07 5.33 0.50
N GLY A 46 -28.40 4.78 -0.67
CA GLY A 46 -29.23 3.59 -0.79
C GLY A 46 -30.72 3.81 -0.50
N PHE A 47 -31.51 2.79 -0.81
CA PHE A 47 -32.96 2.81 -0.55
C PHE A 47 -33.26 2.83 0.94
N ILE A 48 -32.53 2.06 1.74
CA ILE A 48 -32.59 2.06 3.21
C ILE A 48 -31.30 2.64 3.74
N TYR A 49 -31.39 3.80 4.38
CA TYR A 49 -30.26 4.43 5.04
C TYR A 49 -30.39 4.30 6.55
N TYR A 50 -29.35 3.77 7.20
CA TYR A 50 -29.28 3.61 8.64
C TYR A 50 -28.22 4.57 9.21
N PRO A 51 -28.62 5.78 9.66
CA PRO A 51 -27.69 6.78 10.18
C PRO A 51 -27.26 6.50 11.62
N LYS A 52 -26.19 7.23 11.99
CA LYS A 52 -25.42 7.18 13.24
C LYS A 52 -26.18 7.29 14.58
N LEU A 53 -27.46 7.65 14.64
CA LEU A 53 -27.93 8.45 15.78
C LEU A 53 -28.89 7.86 16.81
N LEU A 54 -29.46 6.67 16.70
CA LEU A 54 -30.52 6.29 17.67
C LEU A 54 -30.59 4.80 18.03
N GLU A 55 -31.04 4.52 19.25
CA GLU A 55 -31.38 3.21 19.78
C GLU A 55 -32.56 2.61 19.01
N ASN A 56 -32.29 2.09 17.82
CA ASN A 56 -33.35 1.71 16.90
C ASN A 56 -33.57 0.19 16.97
N ASN A 57 -34.68 -0.23 17.55
CA ASN A 57 -35.16 -1.61 17.45
C ASN A 57 -36.10 -1.71 16.24
N VAL A 58 -35.51 -1.64 15.05
CA VAL A 58 -36.29 -1.73 13.81
C VAL A 58 -36.23 -3.13 13.22
N GLU A 59 -37.40 -3.67 12.93
CA GLU A 59 -37.54 -4.88 12.13
C GLU A 59 -37.96 -4.50 10.71
N TYR A 60 -37.16 -4.96 9.74
CA TYR A 60 -37.39 -4.73 8.33
C TYR A 60 -37.81 -6.04 7.67
N GLU A 61 -38.98 -6.07 7.04
CA GLU A 61 -39.46 -7.21 6.24
C GLU A 61 -39.74 -6.77 4.81
N PHE A 62 -38.97 -7.33 3.87
CA PHE A 62 -39.13 -7.16 2.44
C PHE A 62 -39.58 -8.50 1.83
N ASN A 63 -40.78 -8.53 1.27
CA ASN A 63 -41.36 -9.77 0.74
C ASN A 63 -41.84 -9.61 -0.71
N SER A 64 -41.36 -10.46 -1.61
CA SER A 64 -41.76 -10.48 -3.02
C SER A 64 -41.50 -9.13 -3.68
N ILE A 65 -40.27 -8.62 -3.50
CA ILE A 65 -39.81 -7.33 -4.02
C ILE A 65 -38.93 -7.52 -5.25
N THR A 66 -39.13 -6.67 -6.25
CA THR A 66 -38.18 -6.53 -7.36
C THR A 66 -37.42 -5.21 -7.21
N PHE A 67 -36.11 -5.31 -6.97
CA PHE A 67 -35.20 -4.17 -6.86
C PHE A 67 -34.23 -4.19 -8.07
N ALA A 68 -34.53 -3.40 -9.09
CA ALA A 68 -33.86 -3.53 -10.39
C ALA A 68 -33.42 -2.22 -11.06
N ASN A 69 -32.25 -2.24 -11.71
CA ASN A 69 -31.68 -1.10 -12.43
C ASN A 69 -31.51 0.15 -11.54
N ASN A 70 -31.21 -0.03 -10.25
CA ASN A 70 -30.98 1.09 -9.35
C ASN A 70 -29.48 1.38 -9.26
N THR A 71 -29.16 2.64 -8.98
CA THR A 71 -27.79 3.11 -8.83
C THR A 71 -27.59 3.83 -7.50
N SER A 72 -26.37 3.84 -6.99
CA SER A 72 -25.99 4.60 -5.80
C SER A 72 -24.51 4.92 -5.80
N TYR A 73 -24.08 5.77 -4.86
CA TYR A 73 -22.66 5.89 -4.58
C TYR A 73 -22.13 4.65 -3.82
N ARG A 74 -22.85 4.23 -2.77
CA ARG A 74 -22.54 3.03 -1.97
C ARG A 74 -23.84 2.37 -1.52
N GLY A 75 -23.92 1.03 -1.59
CA GLY A 75 -25.05 0.27 -1.09
C GLY A 75 -26.36 0.64 -1.77
N THR A 76 -26.67 0.09 -2.96
CA THR A 76 -27.87 0.53 -3.69
C THR A 76 -29.16 0.30 -2.91
N PHE A 77 -29.23 -0.82 -2.19
CA PHE A 77 -30.37 -1.15 -1.37
C PHE A 77 -30.20 -0.66 0.07
N MET A 78 -29.07 -0.98 0.70
CA MET A 78 -28.83 -0.68 2.11
C MET A 78 -27.48 0.00 2.31
N HIS A 79 -27.49 1.07 3.09
CA HIS A 79 -26.30 1.79 3.50
C HIS A 79 -26.36 2.02 5.01
N ILE A 80 -25.46 1.37 5.74
CA ILE A 80 -25.37 1.47 7.19
C ILE A 80 -24.10 2.24 7.53
N THR A 81 -24.25 3.28 8.37
CA THR A 81 -23.10 4.04 8.86
C THR A 81 -23.03 4.08 10.37
N ASN A 82 -21.79 4.06 10.89
CA ASN A 82 -21.41 4.44 12.26
C ASN A 82 -22.49 4.24 13.34
N ILE A 83 -22.77 3.02 13.76
CA ILE A 83 -23.75 2.76 14.81
C ILE A 83 -23.19 3.21 16.18
N GLU A 84 -24.00 3.87 17.02
CA GLU A 84 -23.59 4.34 18.35
C GLU A 84 -23.86 3.35 19.50
N LYS A 85 -24.70 2.34 19.30
CA LYS A 85 -24.95 1.23 20.24
C LYS A 85 -25.30 -0.05 19.50
N ALA A 86 -24.81 -1.19 19.97
CA ALA A 86 -25.12 -2.51 19.40
C ALA A 86 -26.62 -2.84 19.58
N ASN A 87 -27.45 -2.45 18.62
CA ASN A 87 -28.84 -2.87 18.54
C ASN A 87 -29.02 -3.85 17.38
N LEU A 88 -29.67 -4.97 17.69
CA LEU A 88 -29.94 -6.06 16.75
C LEU A 88 -31.16 -5.74 15.88
N SER A 89 -31.05 -4.75 14.99
CA SER A 89 -32.04 -4.63 13.91
C SER A 89 -32.01 -5.94 13.09
N THR A 90 -33.17 -6.44 12.69
CA THR A 90 -33.27 -7.66 11.87
C THR A 90 -33.80 -7.29 10.50
N PHE A 91 -33.13 -7.79 9.45
CA PHE A 91 -33.56 -7.62 8.08
C PHE A 91 -33.98 -8.97 7.50
N SER A 92 -35.21 -9.05 7.01
CA SER A 92 -35.78 -10.24 6.41
C SER A 92 -36.13 -9.98 4.95
N PHE A 93 -35.50 -10.73 4.05
CA PHE A 93 -35.65 -10.63 2.60
C PHE A 93 -36.22 -11.95 2.07
N LYS A 94 -37.54 -11.99 1.83
CA LYS A 94 -38.23 -13.16 1.30
C LYS A 94 -38.60 -12.95 -0.17
N ASN A 95 -38.18 -13.83 -1.06
CA ASN A 95 -38.49 -13.76 -2.49
C ASN A 95 -38.11 -12.40 -3.11
N VAL A 96 -36.95 -11.85 -2.74
CA VAL A 96 -36.47 -10.57 -3.25
C VAL A 96 -35.51 -10.78 -4.41
N LYS A 97 -35.66 -9.97 -5.46
CA LYS A 97 -34.79 -10.02 -6.65
C LYS A 97 -33.98 -8.73 -6.75
N PHE A 98 -32.66 -8.85 -6.67
CA PHE A 98 -31.70 -7.77 -6.89
C PHE A 98 -31.09 -7.91 -8.28
N ILE A 99 -31.51 -7.08 -9.24
CA ILE A 99 -31.17 -7.24 -10.66
C ILE A 99 -30.54 -5.96 -11.23
N ASN A 100 -29.35 -6.07 -11.84
CA ASN A 100 -28.69 -4.95 -12.54
C ASN A 100 -28.51 -3.69 -11.67
N ASN A 101 -28.21 -3.85 -10.37
CA ASN A 101 -27.96 -2.69 -9.51
C ASN A 101 -26.48 -2.34 -9.51
N THR A 102 -26.15 -1.06 -9.55
CA THR A 102 -24.75 -0.61 -9.65
C THR A 102 -24.44 0.46 -8.61
N ALA A 103 -23.52 0.15 -7.70
CA ALA A 103 -22.89 1.17 -6.87
C ALA A 103 -21.64 1.68 -7.58
N THR A 104 -21.44 2.99 -7.65
CA THR A 104 -20.23 3.56 -8.26
C THR A 104 -18.98 3.41 -7.39
N ASN A 105 -19.15 3.03 -6.12
CA ASN A 105 -18.07 2.79 -5.18
C ASN A 105 -18.18 1.39 -4.54
N PHE A 106 -18.60 1.26 -3.27
CA PHE A 106 -18.58 -0.01 -2.54
C PHE A 106 -19.99 -0.54 -2.26
N GLY A 107 -20.12 -1.88 -2.22
CA GLY A 107 -21.36 -2.54 -1.83
C GLY A 107 -22.46 -2.37 -2.88
N GLY A 108 -22.47 -3.23 -3.90
CA GLY A 108 -23.40 -3.15 -5.02
C GLY A 108 -24.86 -3.35 -4.62
N VAL A 109 -25.13 -3.94 -3.44
CA VAL A 109 -26.47 -4.02 -2.84
C VAL A 109 -26.44 -3.51 -1.40
N LEU A 110 -25.50 -4.00 -0.60
CA LEU A 110 -25.35 -3.72 0.82
C LEU A 110 -24.01 -3.05 1.08
N TYR A 111 -24.02 -1.99 1.88
CA TYR A 111 -22.82 -1.31 2.34
C TYR A 111 -22.88 -1.05 3.84
N SER A 112 -21.78 -1.34 4.53
CA SER A 112 -21.59 -0.99 5.93
C SER A 112 -20.19 -0.47 6.19
N ASP A 113 -20.08 0.65 6.91
CA ASP A 113 -18.81 1.22 7.36
C ASP A 113 -18.66 1.27 8.89
N VAL A 114 -19.47 0.49 9.60
CA VAL A 114 -19.50 0.46 11.07
C VAL A 114 -18.17 -0.07 11.62
N ARG A 115 -17.57 0.66 12.56
CA ARG A 115 -16.22 0.35 13.11
C ARG A 115 -16.12 0.30 14.63
N LYS A 116 -17.19 0.69 15.33
CA LYS A 116 -17.17 0.86 16.79
C LYS A 116 -17.80 -0.31 17.55
N TYR A 117 -18.81 -0.95 16.95
CA TYR A 117 -19.54 -2.05 17.58
C TYR A 117 -19.62 -3.21 16.61
N GLY A 118 -19.02 -4.32 17.00
CA GLY A 118 -19.10 -5.57 16.26
C GLY A 118 -20.49 -6.22 16.34
N GLY A 119 -20.71 -7.23 15.51
CA GLY A 119 -21.95 -8.01 15.45
C GLY A 119 -23.11 -7.20 14.89
N LEU A 120 -23.06 -6.86 13.61
CA LEU A 120 -24.15 -6.18 12.95
C LEU A 120 -25.41 -7.05 12.90
N SER A 121 -26.52 -6.38 12.58
CA SER A 121 -27.83 -6.92 12.28
C SER A 121 -27.85 -8.29 11.61
N LEU A 122 -28.82 -9.11 12.03
CA LEU A 122 -29.13 -10.36 11.37
C LEU A 122 -29.77 -10.08 10.00
N ILE A 123 -29.16 -10.57 8.92
CA ILE A 123 -29.71 -10.47 7.57
C ILE A 123 -30.14 -11.86 7.08
N ASN A 124 -31.44 -12.06 6.94
CA ASN A 124 -32.03 -13.30 6.50
C ASN A 124 -32.49 -13.19 5.03
N PHE A 125 -31.89 -13.99 4.15
CA PHE A 125 -32.32 -14.16 2.76
C PHE A 125 -33.06 -15.49 2.58
N SER A 126 -34.35 -15.43 2.22
CA SER A 126 -35.16 -16.60 1.90
C SER A 126 -35.65 -16.55 0.46
N SER A 127 -35.20 -17.50 -0.37
CA SER A 127 -35.56 -17.58 -1.80
C SER A 127 -35.28 -16.28 -2.58
N SER A 128 -34.26 -15.52 -2.19
CA SER A 128 -33.85 -14.29 -2.84
C SER A 128 -32.76 -14.56 -3.90
N SER A 129 -32.64 -13.68 -4.89
CA SER A 129 -31.71 -13.85 -6.02
C SER A 129 -30.95 -12.56 -6.33
N PHE A 130 -29.71 -12.72 -6.78
CA PHE A 130 -28.79 -11.66 -7.14
C PHE A 130 -28.33 -11.88 -8.58
N LYS A 131 -28.53 -10.89 -9.45
CA LYS A 131 -28.15 -10.98 -10.86
C LYS A 131 -27.55 -9.67 -11.32
N ASN A 132 -26.31 -9.73 -11.82
CA ASN A 132 -25.61 -8.58 -12.43
C ASN A 132 -25.56 -7.34 -11.51
N ASN A 133 -25.39 -7.53 -10.21
CA ASN A 133 -25.11 -6.40 -9.33
C ASN A 133 -23.61 -6.10 -9.35
N THR A 134 -23.22 -4.83 -9.36
CA THR A 134 -21.82 -4.43 -9.57
C THR A 134 -21.40 -3.31 -8.63
N ALA A 135 -20.16 -3.36 -8.16
CA ALA A 135 -19.49 -2.29 -7.44
C ALA A 135 -17.98 -2.32 -7.74
N VAL A 136 -17.24 -1.28 -7.35
CA VAL A 136 -15.77 -1.31 -7.35
C VAL A 136 -15.28 -2.45 -6.44
N LEU A 137 -15.88 -2.56 -5.25
CA LEU A 137 -15.65 -3.66 -4.32
C LEU A 137 -16.98 -4.10 -3.69
N GLY A 138 -17.19 -5.42 -3.62
CA GLY A 138 -18.37 -6.01 -3.00
C GLY A 138 -19.62 -5.85 -3.86
N ASN A 139 -19.70 -6.54 -5.01
CA ASN A 139 -20.85 -6.58 -5.93
C ASN A 139 -22.19 -6.83 -5.22
N ILE A 140 -22.18 -7.58 -4.12
CA ILE A 140 -23.34 -7.77 -3.25
C ILE A 140 -23.15 -6.98 -1.96
N SER A 141 -22.06 -7.24 -1.23
CA SER A 141 -21.85 -6.62 0.07
C SER A 141 -20.42 -6.16 0.28
N TYR A 142 -20.31 -4.95 0.84
CA TYR A 142 -19.10 -4.44 1.44
C TYR A 142 -19.33 -4.14 2.92
N ILE A 143 -18.42 -4.60 3.77
CA ILE A 143 -18.42 -4.35 5.22
C ILE A 143 -17.04 -3.84 5.67
N TYR A 144 -16.94 -3.33 6.89
CA TYR A 144 -15.67 -2.84 7.41
C TYR A 144 -14.69 -3.99 7.70
N ASP A 145 -15.05 -4.94 8.56
CA ASP A 145 -14.24 -6.12 8.87
C ASP A 145 -15.16 -7.26 9.35
N ASN A 146 -14.58 -8.41 9.70
CA ASN A 146 -15.33 -9.57 10.15
C ASN A 146 -15.98 -9.39 11.55
N ASP A 147 -15.36 -8.62 12.43
CA ASP A 147 -15.94 -8.31 13.75
C ASP A 147 -17.21 -7.46 13.60
N HIS A 148 -17.24 -6.61 12.57
CA HIS A 148 -18.34 -5.74 12.17
C HIS A 148 -19.18 -6.36 11.04
N ASN A 149 -19.14 -7.67 10.85
CA ASN A 149 -19.89 -8.33 9.79
C ASN A 149 -21.39 -8.48 10.13
N PHE A 150 -22.20 -8.59 9.09
CA PHE A 150 -23.57 -9.06 9.20
C PHE A 150 -23.58 -10.57 9.45
N SER A 151 -24.50 -11.02 10.30
CA SER A 151 -24.82 -12.45 10.34
C SER A 151 -25.72 -12.77 9.15
N TYR A 152 -25.14 -13.18 8.02
CA TYR A 152 -25.92 -13.61 6.86
C TYR A 152 -26.50 -14.99 7.10
N ARG A 153 -27.81 -15.14 6.87
CA ARG A 153 -28.49 -16.44 6.84
C ARG A 153 -29.22 -16.61 5.52
N PHE A 154 -28.81 -17.61 4.76
CA PHE A 154 -29.50 -18.00 3.54
C PHE A 154 -30.33 -19.24 3.80
N SER A 155 -31.61 -19.23 3.43
CA SER A 155 -32.48 -20.40 3.59
C SER A 155 -32.02 -21.60 2.75
N ASN A 156 -31.27 -21.34 1.67
CA ASN A 156 -30.63 -22.35 0.85
C ASN A 156 -29.12 -22.12 0.88
N LYS A 157 -28.39 -23.00 1.57
CA LYS A 157 -26.94 -22.90 1.75
C LYS A 157 -26.18 -22.88 0.40
N ASN A 158 -26.65 -23.63 -0.59
CA ASN A 158 -26.01 -23.70 -1.90
C ASN A 158 -25.95 -22.34 -2.60
N ILE A 159 -26.92 -21.45 -2.35
CA ILE A 159 -26.91 -20.10 -2.95
C ILE A 159 -25.74 -19.30 -2.37
N TYR A 160 -25.54 -19.34 -1.05
CA TYR A 160 -24.45 -18.59 -0.42
C TYR A 160 -23.09 -19.08 -0.90
N ASP A 161 -22.90 -20.40 -0.94
CA ASP A 161 -21.66 -21.01 -1.40
C ASP A 161 -21.36 -20.63 -2.86
N THR A 162 -22.37 -20.65 -3.76
CA THR A 162 -22.21 -20.18 -5.15
C THR A 162 -21.90 -18.68 -5.26
N LEU A 163 -22.46 -17.85 -4.38
CA LEU A 163 -22.15 -16.41 -4.40
C LEU A 163 -20.72 -16.14 -3.92
N LEU A 164 -20.16 -16.96 -3.04
CA LEU A 164 -18.77 -16.86 -2.59
C LEU A 164 -17.75 -17.30 -3.66
N GLU A 165 -18.17 -17.98 -4.73
CA GLU A 165 -17.29 -18.34 -5.84
C GLU A 165 -16.74 -17.11 -6.58
N ASP A 166 -17.47 -15.99 -6.59
CA ASP A 166 -16.96 -14.70 -7.04
C ASP A 166 -16.38 -13.93 -5.84
N PRO A 167 -15.05 -13.75 -5.76
CA PRO A 167 -14.39 -13.10 -4.63
C PRO A 167 -14.82 -11.64 -4.48
N ASN A 168 -15.37 -11.00 -5.53
CA ASN A 168 -15.84 -9.62 -5.42
C ASN A 168 -17.29 -9.53 -4.93
N ASN A 169 -18.02 -10.62 -4.68
CA ASN A 169 -19.40 -10.53 -4.18
C ASN A 169 -19.47 -10.03 -2.74
N PHE A 170 -18.62 -10.58 -1.88
CA PHE A 170 -18.53 -10.23 -0.46
C PHE A 170 -17.10 -9.83 -0.17
N VAL A 171 -16.91 -8.56 0.22
CA VAL A 171 -15.60 -7.96 0.43
C VAL A 171 -15.62 -7.19 1.75
N THR A 172 -14.51 -7.22 2.51
CA THR A 172 -14.32 -6.32 3.66
C THR A 172 -13.41 -5.14 3.30
N ASN A 173 -13.18 -4.20 4.22
CA ASN A 173 -12.02 -3.32 4.07
C ASN A 173 -10.75 -4.20 4.09
N PRO A 174 -9.63 -3.79 3.46
CA PRO A 174 -8.36 -4.47 3.71
C PRO A 174 -8.13 -4.58 5.22
N THR A 175 -7.74 -5.78 5.65
CA THR A 175 -7.48 -6.06 7.07
C THR A 175 -6.01 -6.31 7.33
N HIS A 176 -5.27 -6.76 6.32
CA HIS A 176 -3.85 -7.00 6.42
C HIS A 176 -3.13 -6.84 5.07
N LEU A 177 -1.81 -6.73 5.17
CA LEU A 177 -0.89 -6.82 4.06
C LEU A 177 -0.21 -8.18 4.06
N GLU A 178 0.13 -8.67 2.87
CA GLU A 178 1.08 -9.78 2.73
C GLU A 178 2.08 -9.49 1.62
N PHE A 179 3.32 -9.96 1.81
CA PHE A 179 4.27 -9.96 0.70
C PHE A 179 3.79 -10.90 -0.41
N ASP A 180 4.00 -10.49 -1.67
CA ASP A 180 3.62 -11.31 -2.83
C ASP A 180 4.45 -12.60 -2.94
N LYS A 181 5.56 -12.69 -2.21
CA LYS A 181 6.39 -13.88 -2.05
C LYS A 181 6.61 -14.13 -0.56
N ASP A 182 6.81 -15.39 -0.20
CA ASP A 182 7.17 -15.75 1.16
C ASP A 182 8.63 -15.36 1.45
N TYR A 183 8.80 -14.39 2.36
CA TYR A 183 10.09 -13.95 2.87
C TYR A 183 10.29 -14.28 4.35
N SER A 184 9.42 -15.09 4.96
CA SER A 184 9.40 -15.37 6.40
C SER A 184 10.73 -15.90 6.95
N THR A 185 11.47 -16.65 6.14
CA THR A 185 12.77 -17.25 6.48
C THR A 185 13.96 -16.53 5.83
N SER A 186 13.69 -15.51 5.01
CA SER A 186 14.72 -14.83 4.23
C SER A 186 15.35 -13.67 5.00
N PHE A 187 16.66 -13.53 4.85
CA PHE A 187 17.40 -12.35 5.29
C PHE A 187 17.88 -11.57 4.08
N ILE A 188 17.76 -10.25 4.13
CA ILE A 188 18.52 -9.37 3.26
C ILE A 188 19.91 -9.22 3.88
N GLU A 189 20.90 -9.94 3.36
CA GLU A 189 22.30 -9.80 3.78
C GLU A 189 23.01 -8.78 2.89
N ILE A 190 23.51 -7.70 3.51
CA ILE A 190 24.15 -6.58 2.81
C ILE A 190 25.29 -6.00 3.63
N ASN A 191 26.22 -5.29 2.98
CA ASN A 191 27.10 -4.37 3.67
C ASN A 191 26.39 -3.01 3.85
N SER A 192 26.77 -2.27 4.88
CA SER A 192 26.23 -0.93 5.13
C SER A 192 26.48 -0.01 3.93
N GLY A 193 25.44 0.54 3.31
CA GLY A 193 25.53 1.42 2.12
C GLY A 193 25.28 0.72 0.78
N ASP A 194 25.14 -0.60 0.76
CA ASP A 194 24.78 -1.37 -0.43
C ASP A 194 23.38 -0.99 -0.94
N LEU A 195 23.20 -1.13 -2.26
CA LEU A 195 21.92 -0.90 -2.93
C LEU A 195 21.14 -2.20 -3.00
N ILE A 196 19.90 -2.19 -2.49
CA ILE A 196 18.97 -3.30 -2.66
C ILE A 196 18.29 -3.13 -4.02
N GLU A 197 18.75 -3.88 -5.02
CA GLU A 197 18.18 -3.87 -6.38
C GLU A 197 16.98 -4.81 -6.51
N THR A 198 16.89 -5.84 -5.67
CA THR A 198 15.76 -6.75 -5.61
C THR A 198 14.47 -5.99 -5.31
N GLU A 199 13.46 -6.22 -6.13
CA GLU A 199 12.12 -5.68 -5.91
C GLU A 199 11.34 -6.56 -4.94
N TYR A 200 10.84 -5.91 -3.88
CA TYR A 200 9.94 -6.50 -2.91
C TYR A 200 8.57 -5.86 -3.12
N SER A 201 7.54 -6.68 -3.13
CA SER A 201 6.18 -6.22 -3.34
C SER A 201 5.22 -6.88 -2.35
N CYS A 202 4.19 -6.13 -1.96
CA CYS A 202 3.12 -6.60 -1.10
C CYS A 202 1.75 -6.18 -1.66
N SER A 203 0.73 -6.90 -1.20
CA SER A 203 -0.65 -6.71 -1.62
C SER A 203 -1.59 -6.67 -0.42
N PHE A 204 -2.78 -6.15 -0.66
CA PHE A 204 -3.84 -6.00 0.34
C PHE A 204 -4.76 -7.21 0.30
N TYR A 205 -5.19 -7.65 1.48
CA TYR A 205 -6.12 -8.75 1.66
C TYR A 205 -7.25 -8.37 2.61
N ASP A 206 -8.43 -8.90 2.34
CA ASP A 206 -9.62 -8.76 3.20
C ASP A 206 -9.79 -9.99 4.12
N ASP A 207 -10.81 -9.98 4.97
CA ASP A 207 -11.07 -11.09 5.90
C ASP A 207 -11.56 -12.39 5.24
N PHE A 208 -11.96 -12.31 3.97
CA PHE A 208 -12.32 -13.48 3.18
C PHE A 208 -11.11 -14.08 2.45
N GLY A 209 -9.92 -13.50 2.62
CA GLY A 209 -8.70 -13.90 1.93
C GLY A 209 -8.64 -13.41 0.48
N ASN A 210 -9.50 -12.47 0.09
CA ASN A 210 -9.49 -11.91 -1.25
C ASN A 210 -8.33 -10.93 -1.39
N LYS A 211 -7.48 -11.18 -2.38
CA LYS A 211 -6.46 -10.22 -2.83
C LYS A 211 -7.14 -9.08 -3.59
N PHE A 212 -6.96 -7.85 -3.14
CA PHE A 212 -7.56 -6.70 -3.84
C PHE A 212 -6.98 -6.52 -5.24
N LYS A 213 -7.87 -6.20 -6.18
CA LYS A 213 -7.54 -5.75 -7.53
C LYS A 213 -8.24 -4.43 -7.81
N PHE A 214 -7.48 -3.33 -7.79
CA PHE A 214 -7.94 -2.00 -8.15
C PHE A 214 -7.08 -1.43 -9.27
N ASP A 215 -7.75 -0.89 -10.29
CA ASP A 215 -7.12 -0.10 -11.34
C ASP A 215 -6.72 1.26 -10.77
N SER A 216 -5.46 1.39 -10.42
CA SER A 216 -4.86 2.70 -10.15
C SER A 216 -4.36 3.30 -11.46
N ASP A 217 -5.26 3.52 -12.42
CA ASP A 217 -4.88 4.27 -13.61
C ASP A 217 -4.67 5.74 -13.19
N ILE A 218 -3.40 6.13 -13.01
CA ILE A 218 -2.99 7.47 -12.52
C ILE A 218 -3.50 8.58 -13.45
N SER A 219 -3.77 8.24 -14.71
CA SER A 219 -4.28 9.18 -15.72
C SER A 219 -5.67 9.74 -15.39
N ASN A 220 -6.50 8.98 -14.66
CA ASN A 220 -7.89 9.34 -14.34
C ASN A 220 -8.23 9.25 -12.84
N SER A 221 -7.29 8.84 -11.98
CA SER A 221 -7.56 8.66 -10.55
C SER A 221 -7.41 9.94 -9.74
N ASN A 222 -8.35 10.17 -8.82
CA ASN A 222 -8.26 11.23 -7.83
C ASN A 222 -7.07 10.93 -6.90
N LEU A 223 -6.21 11.93 -6.64
CA LEU A 223 -5.07 11.80 -5.71
C LEU A 223 -5.49 11.24 -4.34
N LYS A 224 -6.74 11.44 -3.93
CA LYS A 224 -7.32 10.89 -2.69
C LYS A 224 -7.42 9.35 -2.68
N ASN A 225 -7.28 8.70 -3.82
CA ASN A 225 -7.43 7.24 -3.94
C ASN A 225 -6.07 6.52 -3.87
N ILE A 226 -4.96 7.26 -3.81
CA ILE A 226 -3.62 6.68 -3.81
C ILE A 226 -3.22 6.27 -2.40
N VAL A 227 -2.71 5.04 -2.28
CA VAL A 227 -2.14 4.51 -1.05
C VAL A 227 -0.66 4.85 -1.00
N PHE A 228 -0.19 5.45 0.10
CA PHE A 228 1.21 5.80 0.31
C PHE A 228 1.83 4.98 1.44
N TYR A 229 3.11 4.66 1.29
CA TYR A 229 3.87 3.91 2.27
C TYR A 229 5.22 4.56 2.61
N GLU A 230 5.78 4.16 3.74
CA GLU A 230 7.11 4.53 4.20
C GLU A 230 7.88 3.28 4.66
N LEU A 231 9.18 3.27 4.39
CA LEU A 231 10.14 2.28 4.89
C LEU A 231 10.92 2.86 6.07
N SER A 232 11.18 2.03 7.06
CA SER A 232 12.04 2.35 8.20
C SER A 232 12.93 1.16 8.57
N LEU A 233 14.13 1.42 9.09
CA LEU A 233 15.10 0.40 9.46
C LEU A 233 15.39 0.52 10.95
N ILE A 234 15.13 -0.55 11.71
CA ILE A 234 15.19 -0.55 13.17
C ILE A 234 16.10 -1.69 13.63
N GLY A 235 17.00 -1.44 14.58
CA GLY A 235 17.85 -2.48 15.15
C GLY A 235 17.04 -3.45 16.00
N VAL A 236 17.29 -4.76 15.86
CA VAL A 236 16.56 -5.81 16.61
C VAL A 236 16.84 -5.73 18.11
N ASN A 237 18.10 -5.51 18.47
CA ASN A 237 18.54 -5.47 19.88
C ASN A 237 18.49 -4.05 20.48
N ASP A 238 18.46 -3.02 19.64
CA ASP A 238 18.46 -1.61 20.04
C ASP A 238 17.78 -0.77 18.95
N GLU A 239 16.54 -0.36 19.21
CA GLU A 239 15.76 0.46 18.28
C GLU A 239 16.33 1.88 18.12
N THR A 240 17.21 2.31 19.04
CA THR A 240 17.86 3.63 18.99
C THR A 240 19.15 3.66 18.17
N SER A 241 19.59 2.48 17.71
CA SER A 241 20.77 2.36 16.87
C SER A 241 20.66 3.26 15.63
N PRO A 242 21.70 4.04 15.30
CA PRO A 242 21.61 5.02 14.23
C PRO A 242 21.52 4.29 12.87
N THR A 243 20.41 4.50 12.18
CA THR A 243 20.16 3.95 10.85
C THR A 243 19.77 5.05 9.87
N LYS A 244 19.98 4.78 8.57
CA LYS A 244 19.48 5.65 7.50
C LYS A 244 19.11 4.84 6.27
N ILE A 245 18.01 5.25 5.63
CA ILE A 245 17.62 4.77 4.31
C ILE A 245 17.81 5.92 3.30
N PHE A 246 18.46 5.64 2.18
CA PHE A 246 18.52 6.53 1.01
C PHE A 246 17.77 5.92 -0.17
N GLY A 247 17.31 6.77 -1.10
CA GLY A 247 16.52 6.37 -2.27
C GLY A 247 15.02 6.54 -2.04
N ASN A 248 14.22 5.72 -2.69
CA ASN A 248 12.75 5.80 -2.67
C ASN A 248 12.16 5.07 -1.46
N TYR A 249 12.49 5.54 -0.26
CA TYR A 249 11.99 4.95 1.00
C TYR A 249 10.56 5.39 1.35
N ARG A 250 10.03 6.42 0.67
CA ARG A 250 8.61 6.75 0.65
C ARG A 250 8.09 6.55 -0.76
N GLY A 251 6.96 5.89 -0.89
CA GLY A 251 6.39 5.56 -2.18
C GLY A 251 4.88 5.47 -2.13
N PHE A 252 4.32 4.99 -3.23
CA PHE A 252 2.89 4.76 -3.38
C PHE A 252 2.64 3.44 -4.09
N CYS A 253 1.44 2.90 -3.89
CA CYS A 253 1.04 1.63 -4.47
C CYS A 253 0.44 1.83 -5.85
N MET A 254 0.75 0.92 -6.77
CA MET A 254 0.23 0.89 -8.14
C MET A 254 -0.33 -0.48 -8.47
N ASN A 255 -1.43 -0.51 -9.22
CA ASN A 255 -2.08 -1.70 -9.73
C ASN A 255 -2.29 -2.75 -8.65
N SER A 256 -2.77 -2.32 -7.48
CA SER A 256 -3.03 -3.18 -6.31
C SER A 256 -1.81 -3.77 -5.60
N SER A 257 -0.61 -3.31 -5.93
CA SER A 257 0.63 -3.74 -5.31
C SER A 257 1.45 -2.55 -4.84
N CYS A 258 2.08 -2.67 -3.67
CA CYS A 258 3.06 -1.72 -3.18
C CYS A 258 4.43 -2.35 -3.32
N SER A 259 5.30 -1.76 -4.14
CA SER A 259 6.62 -2.31 -4.43
C SER A 259 7.73 -1.33 -4.11
N PHE A 260 8.81 -1.81 -3.49
CA PHE A 260 10.01 -1.02 -3.26
C PHE A 260 11.27 -1.74 -3.79
N LYS A 261 12.19 -0.93 -4.29
CA LYS A 261 13.53 -1.32 -4.76
C LYS A 261 14.43 -0.09 -4.81
N ASN A 262 15.71 -0.30 -5.13
CA ASN A 262 16.71 0.76 -5.29
C ASN A 262 16.85 1.64 -4.05
N ILE A 263 16.81 1.00 -2.87
CA ILE A 263 17.05 1.66 -1.59
C ILE A 263 18.43 1.28 -1.06
N ARG A 264 19.10 2.22 -0.39
CA ARG A 264 20.35 1.94 0.32
C ARG A 264 20.10 1.96 1.81
N LEU A 265 20.55 0.92 2.49
CA LEU A 265 20.43 0.80 3.94
C LEU A 265 21.79 1.06 4.59
N ILE A 266 21.83 1.94 5.58
CA ILE A 266 23.05 2.28 6.32
C ILE A 266 22.79 2.06 7.80
N GLY A 267 23.68 1.32 8.43
CA GLY A 267 23.69 1.04 9.87
C GLY A 267 25.03 0.44 10.28
N ASN A 268 25.22 0.26 11.58
CA ASN A 268 26.36 -0.52 12.08
C ASN A 268 26.14 -2.02 11.81
N PRO A 269 27.19 -2.86 11.79
CA PRO A 269 27.02 -4.31 11.67
C PRO A 269 26.06 -4.86 12.73
N GLY A 270 25.15 -5.76 12.35
CA GLY A 270 24.14 -6.33 13.23
C GLY A 270 22.84 -6.72 12.53
N ASP A 271 21.86 -7.11 13.33
CA ASP A 271 20.54 -7.55 12.89
C ASP A 271 19.51 -6.40 12.99
N TYR A 272 18.74 -6.23 11.93
CA TYR A 272 17.76 -5.16 11.75
C TYR A 272 16.45 -5.69 11.17
N ILE A 273 15.41 -4.88 11.31
CA ILE A 273 14.11 -5.07 10.69
C ILE A 273 13.86 -3.90 9.75
N LEU A 274 13.68 -4.19 8.47
CA LEU A 274 13.14 -3.23 7.50
C LEU A 274 11.61 -3.31 7.57
N LYS A 275 10.99 -2.28 8.15
CA LYS A 275 9.54 -2.16 8.26
C LYS A 275 8.99 -1.36 7.10
N PHE A 276 7.97 -1.89 6.45
CA PHE A 276 7.08 -1.22 5.52
C PHE A 276 5.81 -0.83 6.26
N LYS A 277 5.35 0.42 6.13
CA LYS A 277 4.13 0.90 6.77
C LYS A 277 3.30 1.75 5.82
N ILE A 278 1.99 1.51 5.76
CA ILE A 278 1.06 2.41 5.09
C ILE A 278 0.90 3.70 5.91
N ILE A 279 1.12 4.85 5.28
CA ILE A 279 1.00 6.17 5.89
C ILE A 279 -0.22 6.95 5.37
N ALA A 280 -0.81 6.53 4.26
CA ALA A 280 -2.10 7.03 3.77
C ALA A 280 -2.83 5.92 3.02
N PHE A 281 -4.11 5.71 3.33
CA PHE A 281 -4.90 4.54 2.91
C PHE A 281 -5.73 4.73 1.63
N GLY A 282 -5.64 5.90 1.00
CA GLY A 282 -6.43 6.21 -0.18
C GLY A 282 -7.94 6.14 0.11
N TYR A 283 -8.66 5.31 -0.64
CA TYR A 283 -10.10 5.10 -0.48
C TYR A 283 -10.46 4.09 0.61
N PHE A 284 -9.48 3.36 1.14
CA PHE A 284 -9.67 2.42 2.24
C PHE A 284 -9.73 3.14 3.57
N SER A 285 -10.35 2.47 4.53
CA SER A 285 -10.24 2.86 5.94
C SER A 285 -8.94 2.31 6.51
N GLU A 286 -8.40 3.01 7.50
CA GLU A 286 -7.26 2.52 8.28
C GLU A 286 -7.58 1.15 8.91
N PHE A 287 -6.59 0.26 8.89
CA PHE A 287 -6.67 -1.09 9.43
C PHE A 287 -5.40 -1.42 10.22
N ALA A 288 -5.50 -2.35 11.18
CA ALA A 288 -4.45 -2.59 12.17
C ALA A 288 -3.19 -3.23 11.57
N ASP A 289 -3.34 -4.23 10.70
CA ASP A 289 -2.20 -4.97 10.13
C ASP A 289 -1.70 -4.32 8.83
N ASN A 290 -1.47 -3.00 8.90
CA ASN A 290 -0.99 -2.17 7.79
C ASN A 290 0.54 -2.04 7.72
N GLU A 291 1.25 -2.93 8.42
CA GLU A 291 2.70 -3.00 8.49
C GLU A 291 3.21 -4.37 8.06
N LEU A 292 4.37 -4.38 7.40
CA LEU A 292 5.12 -5.59 7.05
C LEU A 292 6.57 -5.42 7.46
N SER A 293 7.25 -6.54 7.71
CA SER A 293 8.64 -6.53 8.12
C SER A 293 9.44 -7.61 7.42
N ILE A 294 10.67 -7.27 7.01
CA ILE A 294 11.66 -8.23 6.53
C ILE A 294 12.96 -8.08 7.33
N ASN A 295 13.60 -9.21 7.63
CA ASN A 295 14.85 -9.23 8.36
C ASN A 295 16.00 -8.77 7.46
N VAL A 296 16.85 -7.90 8.00
CA VAL A 296 18.05 -7.39 7.34
C VAL A 296 19.25 -7.66 8.23
N LYS A 297 20.31 -8.20 7.65
CA LYS A 297 21.59 -8.38 8.33
C LYS A 297 22.63 -7.49 7.67
N ILE A 298 23.10 -6.50 8.42
CA ILE A 298 24.21 -5.65 8.00
C ILE A 298 25.51 -6.34 8.43
N LEU A 299 26.30 -6.76 7.45
CA LEU A 299 27.55 -7.47 7.65
C LEU A 299 28.69 -6.53 8.06
N ASP A 300 29.71 -7.10 8.70
CA ASP A 300 30.97 -6.41 8.93
C ASP A 300 31.61 -6.00 7.60
N CYS A 301 32.16 -4.80 7.55
CA CYS A 301 32.79 -4.29 6.34
C CYS A 301 34.03 -5.13 5.97
N PRO A 302 34.08 -5.74 4.78
CA PRO A 302 35.22 -6.54 4.38
C PRO A 302 36.51 -5.71 4.35
N LYS A 303 37.65 -6.34 4.62
CA LYS A 303 38.97 -5.65 4.62
C LYS A 303 39.34 -5.00 3.28
N SER A 304 38.73 -5.45 2.18
CA SER A 304 38.91 -4.89 0.84
C SER A 304 38.07 -3.63 0.58
N PHE A 305 37.20 -3.22 1.52
CA PHE A 305 36.28 -2.10 1.39
C PHE A 305 36.71 -0.97 2.33
N ILE A 306 36.20 0.24 2.06
CA ILE A 306 36.42 1.40 2.93
C ILE A 306 35.23 1.57 3.86
N LEU A 307 35.51 1.73 5.16
CA LEU A 307 34.53 2.06 6.19
C LEU A 307 34.66 3.53 6.61
N GLN A 308 33.86 4.43 6.03
CA GLN A 308 33.85 5.86 6.38
C GLN A 308 32.45 6.47 6.34
N ASP A 309 32.26 7.63 6.98
CA ASP A 309 31.04 8.43 6.85
C ASP A 309 31.00 9.15 5.50
N LYS A 310 30.71 8.39 4.45
CA LYS A 310 30.64 8.86 3.06
C LYS A 310 29.54 9.90 2.85
N TYR A 311 28.45 9.81 3.62
CA TYR A 311 27.24 10.62 3.41
C TYR A 311 27.10 11.80 4.39
N LYS A 312 28.06 11.99 5.31
CA LYS A 312 28.08 13.05 6.32
C LYS A 312 26.84 13.02 7.23
N ILE A 313 26.42 11.82 7.60
CA ILE A 313 25.26 11.58 8.47
C ILE A 313 25.67 11.02 9.84
N ASN A 314 26.96 11.03 10.16
CA ASN A 314 27.56 10.44 11.36
C ASN A 314 27.36 8.92 11.47
N ILE A 315 27.17 8.22 10.34
CA ILE A 315 27.09 6.75 10.27
C ILE A 315 28.05 6.28 9.18
N LYS A 316 28.92 5.33 9.50
CA LYS A 316 29.89 4.80 8.53
C LYS A 316 29.20 3.84 7.56
N ALA A 317 29.51 4.00 6.28
CA ALA A 317 29.13 3.07 5.23
C ALA A 317 30.36 2.30 4.74
N CYS A 318 30.13 1.08 4.26
CA CYS A 318 31.09 0.19 3.64
C CYS A 318 30.92 0.26 2.11
N TYR A 319 31.97 0.63 1.38
CA TYR A 319 31.88 0.70 -0.09
C TYR A 319 33.23 0.46 -0.76
N ILE A 320 33.16 0.09 -2.04
CA ILE A 320 34.31 0.06 -2.94
C ILE A 320 34.47 1.46 -3.52
N PRO A 321 35.64 2.10 -3.38
CA PRO A 321 35.87 3.43 -3.93
C PRO A 321 35.73 3.41 -5.45
N LYS A 322 35.06 4.43 -5.99
CA LYS A 322 34.94 4.62 -7.45
C LYS A 322 35.57 5.94 -7.86
N CYS A 323 36.43 5.91 -8.88
CA CYS A 323 37.05 7.09 -9.45
C CYS A 323 36.46 7.33 -10.84
N ASP A 324 36.03 8.55 -11.11
CA ASP A 324 35.55 9.00 -12.41
C ASP A 324 36.21 10.36 -12.76
N PRO A 325 37.19 10.40 -13.69
CA PRO A 325 37.66 9.27 -14.49
C PRO A 325 38.49 8.26 -13.68
N ASP A 326 38.63 7.05 -14.22
CA ASP A 326 39.44 5.98 -13.63
C ASP A 326 40.91 6.41 -13.42
N CYS A 327 41.56 5.85 -12.39
CA CYS A 327 42.98 6.05 -12.15
C CYS A 327 43.81 5.38 -13.26
N THR A 328 44.75 6.13 -13.85
CA THR A 328 45.58 5.66 -14.96
C THR A 328 46.98 5.22 -14.49
N ASN A 329 47.78 4.61 -15.38
CA ASN A 329 49.20 4.27 -15.14
C ASN A 329 49.47 3.48 -13.84
N ASN A 330 48.63 2.48 -13.53
CA ASN A 330 48.69 1.67 -12.30
C ASN A 330 48.37 2.42 -11.00
N GLY A 331 47.71 3.58 -11.08
CA GLY A 331 47.09 4.21 -9.92
C GLY A 331 45.96 3.35 -9.34
N VAL A 332 45.78 3.40 -8.02
CA VAL A 332 44.71 2.68 -7.33
C VAL A 332 43.71 3.68 -6.76
N CYS A 333 42.41 3.47 -7.00
CA CYS A 333 41.38 4.29 -6.39
C CYS A 333 41.30 3.95 -4.89
N VAL A 334 41.73 4.88 -4.01
CA VAL A 334 41.79 4.67 -2.55
C VAL A 334 40.69 5.39 -1.80
N ASN A 335 39.97 6.29 -2.47
CA ASN A 335 38.70 6.87 -2.03
C ASN A 335 37.93 7.33 -3.28
N ASP A 336 36.66 7.71 -3.14
CA ASP A 336 35.88 8.21 -4.28
C ASP A 336 36.60 9.41 -4.92
N ASN A 337 36.93 9.27 -6.21
CA ASN A 337 37.70 10.25 -6.99
C ASN A 337 39.08 10.62 -6.40
N VAL A 338 39.69 9.73 -5.62
CA VAL A 338 41.05 9.91 -5.08
C VAL A 338 41.92 8.73 -5.49
N CYS A 339 42.89 9.01 -6.37
CA CYS A 339 43.87 8.04 -6.82
C CYS A 339 45.15 8.07 -5.97
N ASP A 340 45.63 6.90 -5.56
CA ASP A 340 46.98 6.69 -5.05
C ASP A 340 47.92 6.36 -6.21
N CYS A 341 48.77 7.33 -6.54
CA CYS A 341 49.78 7.22 -7.58
C CYS A 341 51.16 6.80 -7.05
N SER A 342 51.30 6.48 -5.75
CA SER A 342 52.59 6.22 -5.08
C SER A 342 53.40 5.07 -5.68
N LYS A 343 52.71 4.10 -6.30
CA LYS A 343 53.32 2.96 -7.01
C LYS A 343 53.59 3.23 -8.50
N SER A 344 53.24 4.42 -8.99
CA SER A 344 53.42 4.83 -10.39
C SER A 344 54.56 5.86 -10.54
N LEU A 345 55.02 6.07 -11.77
CA LEU A 345 55.93 7.18 -12.12
C LEU A 345 55.19 8.51 -12.39
N PHE A 346 53.88 8.52 -12.17
CA PHE A 346 52.99 9.63 -12.48
C PHE A 346 52.41 10.23 -11.19
N ILE A 347 51.94 11.47 -11.29
CA ILE A 347 51.29 12.27 -10.26
C ILE A 347 49.98 12.83 -10.84
N GLY A 348 49.33 13.73 -10.11
CA GLY A 348 48.05 14.32 -10.50
C GLY A 348 46.86 13.53 -9.94
N SER A 349 45.66 14.09 -10.06
CA SER A 349 44.43 13.52 -9.49
C SER A 349 44.04 12.17 -10.07
N THR A 350 44.55 11.83 -11.26
CA THR A 350 44.23 10.60 -12.01
C THR A 350 45.47 9.80 -12.39
N CYS A 351 46.62 10.14 -11.81
CA CYS A 351 47.93 9.54 -12.12
C CYS A 351 48.35 9.63 -13.60
N ASN A 352 48.03 10.74 -14.26
CA ASN A 352 48.32 10.97 -15.68
C ASN A 352 49.44 11.99 -15.92
N GLU A 353 49.88 12.73 -14.91
CA GLU A 353 50.94 13.72 -15.04
C GLU A 353 52.31 13.09 -14.78
N LYS A 354 53.30 13.27 -15.67
CA LYS A 354 54.64 12.75 -15.41
C LYS A 354 55.27 13.48 -14.22
N LYS A 355 55.82 12.73 -13.27
CA LYS A 355 56.61 13.31 -12.18
C LYS A 355 57.78 14.09 -12.80
N GLN A 356 57.86 15.39 -12.52
CA GLN A 356 59.01 16.19 -12.97
C GLN A 356 60.28 15.57 -12.36
N LEU A 357 61.19 15.13 -13.22
CA LEU A 357 62.49 14.66 -12.80
C LEU A 357 63.22 15.86 -12.18
N ILE A 358 63.44 15.81 -10.87
CA ILE A 358 64.37 16.73 -10.22
C ILE A 358 65.74 16.31 -10.71
N ILE A 359 66.27 17.03 -11.70
CA ILE A 359 67.63 16.82 -12.18
C ILE A 359 68.54 17.04 -10.98
N ASN A 360 69.35 16.03 -10.65
CA ASN A 360 70.29 16.14 -9.56
C ASN A 360 71.19 17.37 -9.81
N PRO A 361 71.24 18.34 -8.89
CA PRO A 361 71.98 19.59 -9.11
C PRO A 361 73.47 19.34 -9.39
N TYR A 362 74.02 18.22 -8.91
CA TYR A 362 75.37 17.79 -9.27
C TYR A 362 75.49 17.43 -10.75
N ILE A 363 74.57 16.64 -11.30
CA ILE A 363 74.55 16.24 -12.72
C ILE A 363 74.39 17.48 -13.62
N GLU A 364 73.50 18.39 -13.25
CA GLU A 364 73.31 19.65 -13.98
C GLU A 364 74.61 20.47 -13.99
N ARG A 365 75.32 20.52 -12.85
CA ARG A 365 76.61 21.20 -12.73
C ARG A 365 77.69 20.52 -13.56
N THR A 366 77.77 19.19 -13.59
CA THR A 366 78.73 18.45 -14.43
C THR A 366 78.47 18.69 -15.91
N TYR A 367 77.21 18.66 -16.35
CA TYR A 367 76.84 18.96 -17.73
C TYR A 367 77.21 20.39 -18.14
N LYS A 368 76.99 21.38 -17.26
CA LYS A 368 77.41 22.77 -17.49
C LYS A 368 78.93 22.92 -17.60
N ILE A 369 79.70 22.20 -16.77
CA ILE A 369 81.17 22.20 -16.85
C ILE A 369 81.65 21.54 -18.14
N LEU A 370 81.14 20.36 -18.48
CA LEU A 370 81.54 19.61 -19.68
C LEU A 370 81.17 20.35 -20.97
N SER A 371 80.01 20.99 -21.04
CA SER A 371 79.62 21.83 -22.18
C SER A 371 80.53 23.05 -22.34
N TYR A 372 80.97 23.66 -21.24
CA TYR A 372 81.95 24.75 -21.29
C TYR A 372 83.32 24.28 -21.81
N PHE A 373 83.82 23.12 -21.36
CA PHE A 373 85.05 22.54 -21.90
C PHE A 373 84.95 22.16 -23.38
N ALA A 374 83.83 21.58 -23.80
CA ALA A 374 83.59 21.25 -25.20
C ALA A 374 83.55 22.49 -26.10
N TYR A 375 82.93 23.57 -25.63
CA TYR A 375 82.91 24.86 -26.33
C TYR A 375 84.33 25.46 -26.47
N LEU A 376 85.13 25.40 -25.41
CA LEU A 376 86.52 25.84 -25.46
C LEU A 376 87.33 25.04 -26.48
N LEU A 377 87.18 23.71 -26.49
CA LEU A 377 87.88 22.81 -27.42
C LEU A 377 87.43 22.95 -28.88
N SER A 378 86.22 23.44 -29.16
CA SER A 378 85.73 23.67 -30.52
C SER A 378 86.07 25.07 -31.06
N SER A 379 86.52 25.98 -30.19
CA SER A 379 86.90 27.37 -30.53
C SER A 379 88.40 27.59 -30.72
N SER A 380 89.19 26.51 -30.58
CA SER A 380 90.63 26.42 -30.84
C SER A 380 90.88 25.53 -32.05
#